data_AF-A1CM00-F1
#
_entry.id   AF-A1CM00-F1
#
_cell.length_a   1.000
_cell.length_b   1.000
_cell.length_c   1.000
_cell.angle_alpha   90.00
_cell.angle_beta   90.00
_cell.angle_gamma   90.00
#
_symmetry.space_group_name_H-M   'P 1'
#
loop_
_entity.id
_entity.type
_entity.pdbx_description
1 polymer ?
#
loop_
_entity_poly.entity_id
_entity_poly.type
_entity_poly.pdbx_seq_one_letter_code
_entity_poly.pdbx_strand_id
1 'polypeptide(L)'
;MVSQEEQLNADPVHLNQLLHDRYHVLQKLGSGRYSTVWLVKDRKEATYKAVKILEQDCYDGKHDLFELEILRHLRKANPNHPGYQHISVLLDDFVYVGKLGRHVCLVMEPMAEDMKGFSFFFDGAKIPNHIMKRVTKQLLSALEYAHSSEIIHTDIKQDNIMVKIRDFSIIDQYLEDSLCNPNVNLGEYNFNNTSELSQISIALCDWGSASWVKKHLTEMIQPKLLRAPEVILQAPWGKEVDIWNLGALLPELLDAVQMFSGKTDATGGIYHTKHHIEEIDALFGPFPVDLLNDGNPKIVQQFFDEHFQIQDPAQRPPARLETWIQCLDGAEKENFLSLLQSMMMIDPKQRETAQSLQGALWLTG
;
A
#
# COMPACT_ATOMS: atom_id res chain seq x y z
N MET A 1 -12.55 25.61 9.04
CA MET A 1 -13.37 24.65 9.80
C MET A 1 -14.73 24.62 9.13
N VAL A 2 -14.98 23.57 8.37
CA VAL A 2 -16.28 23.30 7.74
C VAL A 2 -17.22 22.86 8.87
N SER A 3 -18.43 23.38 8.91
CA SER A 3 -19.40 23.10 9.99
C SER A 3 -19.83 21.61 9.98
N GLN A 4 -20.21 21.06 11.14
CA GLN A 4 -20.76 19.68 11.23
C GLN A 4 -21.96 19.46 10.29
N GLU A 5 -22.74 20.50 9.99
CA GLU A 5 -23.86 20.46 9.04
C GLU A 5 -23.40 20.36 7.56
N GLU A 6 -22.27 20.97 7.20
CA GLU A 6 -21.70 20.85 5.86
C GLU A 6 -21.06 19.47 5.60
N GLN A 7 -20.52 18.83 6.64
CA GLN A 7 -20.03 17.44 6.56
C GLN A 7 -21.18 16.43 6.35
N LEU A 8 -22.33 16.66 6.98
CA LEU A 8 -23.55 15.84 6.83
C LEU A 8 -24.13 15.84 5.41
N ASN A 9 -23.79 16.84 4.58
CA ASN A 9 -24.23 16.93 3.18
C ASN A 9 -23.19 16.39 2.17
N ALA A 10 -21.97 16.10 2.59
CA ALA A 10 -20.91 15.61 1.71
C ALA A 10 -20.84 14.08 1.64
N ASP A 11 -21.29 13.39 2.68
CA ASP A 11 -21.19 11.93 2.78
C ASP A 11 -22.41 11.21 2.18
N PRO A 12 -22.23 10.04 1.53
CA PRO A 12 -23.32 9.31 0.89
C PRO A 12 -24.29 8.65 1.89
N VAL A 13 -23.86 8.48 3.14
CA VAL A 13 -24.60 7.84 4.23
C VAL A 13 -24.40 8.60 5.55
N HIS A 14 -25.26 8.34 6.53
CA HIS A 14 -25.17 8.95 7.86
C HIS A 14 -25.22 7.89 8.98
N LEU A 15 -24.83 8.28 10.19
CA LEU A 15 -24.86 7.40 11.35
C LEU A 15 -26.27 6.85 11.62
N ASN A 16 -26.33 5.61 12.06
CA ASN A 16 -27.56 4.84 12.31
C ASN A 16 -28.43 4.53 11.08
N GLN A 17 -27.97 4.86 9.88
CA GLN A 17 -28.64 4.45 8.66
C GLN A 17 -28.53 2.93 8.46
N LEU A 18 -29.62 2.28 8.03
CA LEU A 18 -29.61 0.89 7.62
C LEU A 18 -29.41 0.80 6.09
N LEU A 19 -28.33 0.13 5.67
CA LEU A 19 -28.01 -0.13 4.27
C LEU A 19 -28.36 -1.57 3.89
N HIS A 20 -28.97 -1.73 2.71
CA HIS A 20 -29.31 -3.04 2.14
C HIS A 20 -30.05 -3.97 3.12
N ASP A 21 -30.93 -3.39 3.96
CA ASP A 21 -31.68 -4.06 5.02
C ASP A 21 -30.84 -4.89 6.02
N ARG A 22 -29.51 -4.71 6.01
CA ARG A 22 -28.55 -5.61 6.69
C ARG A 22 -27.49 -4.86 7.50
N TYR A 23 -26.92 -3.79 6.96
CA TYR A 23 -25.74 -3.13 7.51
C TYR A 23 -26.10 -1.83 8.20
N HIS A 24 -26.00 -1.80 9.53
CA HIS A 24 -26.29 -0.61 10.34
C HIS A 24 -25.03 0.25 10.46
N VAL A 25 -25.06 1.49 9.95
CA VAL A 25 -23.91 2.41 9.94
C VAL A 25 -23.62 2.92 11.35
N LEU A 26 -22.37 2.78 11.80
CA LEU A 26 -21.96 3.12 13.17
C LEU A 26 -20.99 4.28 13.26
N GLN A 27 -19.97 4.30 12.41
CA GLN A 27 -18.91 5.30 12.46
C GLN A 27 -18.20 5.40 11.11
N LYS A 28 -17.76 6.60 10.74
CA LYS A 28 -16.88 6.78 9.58
C LYS A 28 -15.45 6.39 9.97
N LEU A 29 -14.84 5.47 9.22
CA LEU A 29 -13.46 5.03 9.44
C LEU A 29 -12.46 5.85 8.61
N GLY A 30 -12.87 6.33 7.44
CA GLY A 30 -11.99 7.12 6.59
C GLY A 30 -12.66 7.65 5.34
N SER A 31 -11.93 8.52 4.63
CA SER A 31 -12.31 9.06 3.33
C SER A 31 -11.07 9.11 2.42
N GLY A 32 -11.21 8.52 1.24
CA GLY A 32 -10.27 8.68 0.14
C GLY A 32 -10.75 9.74 -0.85
N ARG A 33 -10.05 9.88 -1.98
CA ARG A 33 -10.42 10.82 -3.04
C ARG A 33 -11.77 10.49 -3.71
N TYR A 34 -12.11 9.20 -3.77
CA TYR A 34 -13.24 8.69 -4.55
C TYR A 34 -14.13 7.73 -3.77
N SER A 35 -13.96 7.64 -2.44
CA SER A 35 -14.72 6.71 -1.61
C SER A 35 -14.69 7.08 -0.15
N THR A 36 -15.69 6.65 0.60
CA THR A 36 -15.71 6.70 2.07
C THR A 36 -15.83 5.30 2.64
N VAL A 37 -15.20 5.05 3.80
CA VAL A 37 -15.24 3.76 4.48
C VAL A 37 -15.95 3.91 5.82
N TRP A 38 -16.91 3.03 6.08
CA TRP A 38 -17.77 3.09 7.24
C TRP A 38 -17.74 1.78 8.01
N LEU A 39 -17.59 1.87 9.33
CA LEU A 39 -17.84 0.78 10.24
C LEU A 39 -19.35 0.53 10.32
N VAL A 40 -19.75 -0.73 10.17
CA VAL A 40 -21.15 -1.14 10.23
C VAL A 40 -21.32 -2.38 11.11
N LYS A 41 -22.52 -2.54 11.69
CA LYS A 41 -22.97 -3.81 12.29
C LYS A 41 -23.78 -4.60 11.27
N ASP A 42 -23.34 -5.81 10.96
CA ASP A 42 -24.09 -6.75 10.14
C ASP A 42 -25.17 -7.45 10.98
N ARG A 43 -26.44 -7.18 10.68
CA ARG A 43 -27.58 -7.77 11.40
C ARG A 43 -27.73 -9.28 11.19
N LYS A 44 -27.22 -9.82 10.08
CA LYS A 44 -27.35 -11.24 9.74
C LYS A 44 -26.33 -12.09 10.48
N GLU A 45 -25.08 -11.63 10.51
CA GLU A 45 -23.96 -12.32 11.15
C GLU A 45 -23.71 -11.86 12.60
N ALA A 46 -24.41 -10.83 13.06
CA ALA A 46 -24.26 -10.22 14.38
C ALA A 46 -22.81 -9.80 14.69
N THR A 47 -22.09 -9.29 13.69
CA THR A 47 -20.67 -8.91 13.78
C THR A 47 -20.39 -7.59 13.06
N TYR A 48 -19.17 -7.07 13.21
CA TYR A 48 -18.72 -5.83 12.58
C TYR A 48 -18.17 -6.07 11.17
N LYS A 49 -18.43 -5.12 10.27
CA LYS A 49 -17.90 -5.08 8.90
C LYS A 49 -17.43 -3.65 8.59
N ALA A 50 -16.60 -3.51 7.57
CA ALA A 50 -16.33 -2.23 6.93
C ALA A 50 -17.05 -2.17 5.57
N VAL A 51 -17.70 -1.05 5.27
CA VAL A 51 -18.32 -0.80 3.97
C VAL A 51 -17.61 0.36 3.30
N LYS A 52 -16.88 0.08 2.21
CA LYS A 52 -16.31 1.08 1.31
C LYS A 52 -17.38 1.46 0.29
N ILE A 53 -17.79 2.73 0.28
CA ILE A 53 -18.81 3.29 -0.60
C ILE A 53 -18.09 4.17 -1.61
N LEU A 54 -18.08 3.79 -2.90
CA LEU A 54 -17.42 4.59 -3.93
C LEU A 54 -18.35 5.69 -4.46
N GLU A 55 -17.77 6.84 -4.76
CA GLU A 55 -18.44 8.05 -5.26
C GLU A 55 -18.96 7.88 -6.68
N GLN A 56 -19.94 8.70 -7.08
CA GLN A 56 -20.62 8.59 -8.37
C GLN A 56 -19.66 8.76 -9.56
N ASP A 57 -18.66 9.64 -9.43
CA ASP A 57 -17.65 9.89 -10.46
C ASP A 57 -16.82 8.65 -10.84
N CYS A 58 -16.87 7.60 -10.01
CA CYS A 58 -16.28 6.30 -10.33
C CYS A 58 -17.05 5.51 -11.41
N TYR A 59 -18.28 5.91 -11.78
CA TYR A 59 -19.15 5.11 -12.65
C TYR A 59 -19.64 5.83 -13.91
N ASP A 60 -19.55 7.16 -13.98
CA ASP A 60 -20.11 7.95 -15.10
C ASP A 60 -19.09 8.19 -16.25
N GLY A 61 -17.97 7.45 -16.28
CA GLY A 61 -16.89 7.57 -17.29
C GLY A 61 -16.41 6.24 -17.88
N LYS A 62 -15.21 6.24 -18.49
CA LYS A 62 -14.47 5.03 -18.96
C LYS A 62 -13.82 4.22 -17.82
N HIS A 63 -14.07 4.62 -16.57
CA HIS A 63 -13.56 3.95 -15.38
C HIS A 63 -14.57 2.87 -15.01
N ASP A 64 -14.44 1.70 -15.63
CA ASP A 64 -15.25 0.54 -15.25
C ASP A 64 -14.98 0.18 -13.78
N LEU A 65 -15.86 -0.64 -13.20
CA LEU A 65 -15.82 -1.18 -11.83
C LEU A 65 -14.63 -2.13 -11.59
N PHE A 66 -13.44 -1.74 -12.02
CA PHE A 66 -12.24 -2.55 -12.01
C PHE A 66 -11.90 -3.07 -10.61
N GLU A 67 -12.06 -2.23 -9.58
CA GLU A 67 -11.85 -2.67 -8.19
C GLU A 67 -12.78 -3.82 -7.80
N LEU A 68 -14.09 -3.71 -8.11
CA LEU A 68 -15.06 -4.76 -7.80
C LEU A 68 -14.75 -6.05 -8.57
N GLU A 69 -14.36 -5.95 -9.85
CA GLU A 69 -13.97 -7.10 -10.66
C GLU A 69 -12.73 -7.80 -10.11
N ILE A 70 -11.68 -7.03 -9.80
CA ILE A 70 -10.44 -7.54 -9.19
C ILE A 70 -10.72 -8.19 -7.85
N LEU A 71 -11.49 -7.54 -6.97
CA LEU A 71 -11.85 -8.08 -5.66
C LEU A 71 -12.69 -9.36 -5.76
N ARG A 72 -13.65 -9.43 -6.70
CA ARG A 72 -14.42 -10.65 -6.95
C ARG A 72 -13.57 -11.79 -7.49
N HIS A 73 -12.56 -11.47 -8.32
CA HIS A 73 -11.59 -12.43 -8.83
C HIS A 73 -10.68 -12.94 -7.70
N LEU A 74 -10.05 -12.04 -6.95
CA LEU A 74 -9.22 -12.38 -5.79
C LEU A 74 -9.99 -13.17 -4.74
N ARG A 75 -11.28 -12.92 -4.52
CA ARG A 75 -12.10 -13.74 -3.60
C ARG A 75 -12.22 -15.20 -4.04
N LYS A 76 -12.23 -15.47 -5.35
CA LYS A 76 -12.52 -16.80 -5.91
C LYS A 76 -11.28 -17.57 -6.36
N ALA A 77 -10.17 -16.87 -6.64
CA ALA A 77 -9.01 -17.45 -7.31
C ALA A 77 -8.42 -18.66 -6.56
N ASN A 78 -7.95 -18.47 -5.31
CA ASN A 78 -7.52 -19.60 -4.47
C ASN A 78 -7.60 -19.27 -2.96
N PRO A 79 -8.76 -19.49 -2.31
CA PRO A 79 -8.94 -19.22 -0.88
C PRO A 79 -8.05 -20.06 0.06
N ASN A 80 -7.47 -21.17 -0.43
CA ASN A 80 -6.58 -22.02 0.36
C ASN A 80 -5.11 -21.57 0.29
N HIS A 81 -4.82 -20.54 -0.50
CA HIS A 81 -3.48 -19.99 -0.60
C HIS A 81 -3.08 -19.31 0.71
N PRO A 82 -1.87 -19.53 1.26
CA PRO A 82 -1.46 -18.93 2.53
C PRO A 82 -1.55 -17.40 2.57
N GLY A 83 -1.30 -16.75 1.43
CA GLY A 83 -1.42 -15.31 1.25
C GLY A 83 -2.83 -14.74 1.21
N TYR A 84 -3.86 -15.57 1.01
CA TYR A 84 -5.26 -15.13 0.92
C TYR A 84 -5.72 -14.39 2.18
N GLN A 85 -5.27 -14.85 3.36
CA GLN A 85 -5.62 -14.22 4.64
C GLN A 85 -4.98 -12.84 4.86
N HIS A 86 -3.96 -12.51 4.06
CA HIS A 86 -3.16 -11.29 4.13
C HIS A 86 -3.54 -10.27 3.06
N ILE A 87 -4.68 -10.45 2.38
CA ILE A 87 -5.31 -9.43 1.54
C ILE A 87 -6.65 -9.01 2.11
N SER A 88 -7.12 -7.82 1.75
CA SER A 88 -8.50 -7.40 2.02
C SER A 88 -9.46 -8.13 1.09
N VAL A 89 -10.16 -9.13 1.63
CA VAL A 89 -11.12 -9.94 0.88
C VAL A 89 -12.49 -9.26 0.87
N LEU A 90 -13.11 -9.20 -0.31
CA LEU A 90 -14.50 -8.80 -0.46
C LEU A 90 -15.44 -9.85 0.15
N LEU A 91 -16.22 -9.47 1.15
CA LEU A 91 -17.18 -10.36 1.81
C LEU A 91 -18.52 -10.33 1.11
N ASP A 92 -18.99 -9.14 0.76
CA ASP A 92 -20.26 -8.90 0.08
C ASP A 92 -20.14 -7.64 -0.79
N ASP A 93 -21.03 -7.48 -1.77
CA ASP A 93 -21.12 -6.27 -2.58
C ASP A 93 -22.57 -5.97 -2.95
N PHE A 94 -22.93 -4.68 -2.94
CA PHE A 94 -24.29 -4.26 -3.29
C PHE A 94 -24.30 -2.84 -3.87
N VAL A 95 -25.45 -2.45 -4.41
CA VAL A 95 -25.70 -1.09 -4.89
C VAL A 95 -26.63 -0.40 -3.91
N TYR A 96 -26.22 0.79 -3.46
CA TYR A 96 -27.02 1.69 -2.65
C TYR A 96 -27.40 2.92 -3.48
N VAL A 97 -28.67 3.29 -3.45
CA VAL A 97 -29.17 4.51 -4.09
C VAL A 97 -29.53 5.50 -2.98
N GLY A 98 -28.70 6.51 -2.80
CA GLY A 98 -28.82 7.53 -1.77
C GLY A 98 -29.15 8.90 -2.36
N LYS A 99 -29.04 9.93 -1.52
CA LYS A 99 -29.24 11.33 -1.92
C LYS A 99 -28.23 11.81 -2.96
N LEU A 100 -27.02 11.27 -2.91
CA LEU A 100 -25.91 11.59 -3.82
C LEU A 100 -25.86 10.65 -5.04
N GLY A 101 -26.94 9.93 -5.31
CA GLY A 101 -27.07 9.05 -6.48
C GLY A 101 -26.76 7.60 -6.17
N ARG A 102 -26.27 6.90 -7.19
CA ARG A 102 -26.00 5.46 -7.16
C ARG A 102 -24.56 5.21 -6.73
N HIS A 103 -24.39 4.39 -5.70
CA HIS A 103 -23.09 4.00 -5.16
C HIS A 103 -22.96 2.47 -5.15
N VAL A 104 -21.80 1.97 -5.58
CA VAL A 104 -21.36 0.60 -5.32
C VAL A 104 -20.72 0.56 -3.94
N CYS A 105 -21.14 -0.43 -3.16
CA CYS A 105 -20.70 -0.66 -1.79
C CYS A 105 -19.95 -2.00 -1.73
N LEU A 106 -18.73 -1.96 -1.22
CA LEU A 106 -17.85 -3.11 -1.04
C LEU A 106 -17.77 -3.42 0.46
N VAL A 107 -18.17 -4.63 0.85
CA VAL A 107 -18.17 -5.06 2.25
C VAL A 107 -16.92 -5.89 2.54
N MET A 108 -16.20 -5.54 3.60
CA MET A 108 -14.90 -6.10 3.98
C MET A 108 -14.83 -6.34 5.49
N GLU A 109 -13.78 -7.02 5.94
CA GLU A 109 -13.43 -7.04 7.37
C GLU A 109 -12.98 -5.64 7.83
N PRO A 110 -13.39 -5.20 9.03
CA PRO A 110 -12.86 -3.95 9.60
C PRO A 110 -11.40 -4.14 10.00
N MET A 111 -10.61 -3.09 9.81
CA MET A 111 -9.19 -3.04 10.15
C MET A 111 -8.98 -2.08 11.33
N ALA A 112 -7.90 -2.29 12.09
CA ALA A 112 -7.61 -1.50 13.28
C ALA A 112 -7.02 -0.14 12.89
N GLU A 113 -5.92 -0.16 12.13
CA GLU A 113 -5.18 1.03 11.70
C GLU A 113 -4.25 0.70 10.52
N ASP A 114 -3.83 1.70 9.75
CA ASP A 114 -2.81 1.55 8.72
C ASP A 114 -1.38 1.46 9.31
N MET A 115 -0.40 1.04 8.50
CA MET A 115 0.98 0.90 8.97
C MET A 115 1.65 2.24 9.31
N LYS A 116 1.13 3.36 8.80
CA LYS A 116 1.63 4.69 9.12
C LYS A 116 1.23 5.09 10.54
N GLY A 117 -0.06 4.95 10.88
CA GLY A 117 -0.57 5.13 12.24
C GLY A 117 0.11 4.17 13.21
N PHE A 118 0.19 2.89 12.85
CA PHE A 118 0.85 1.87 13.66
C PHE A 118 2.34 2.17 13.95
N SER A 119 3.06 2.80 13.01
CA SER A 119 4.45 3.19 13.24
C SER A 119 4.61 4.15 14.41
N PHE A 120 3.62 5.01 14.68
CA PHE A 120 3.66 5.98 15.78
C PHE A 120 3.54 5.35 17.17
N PHE A 121 3.27 4.05 17.27
CA PHE A 121 3.35 3.33 18.55
C PHE A 121 4.79 3.10 19.00
N PHE A 122 5.76 3.40 18.16
CA PHE A 122 7.18 3.18 18.40
C PHE A 122 7.98 4.47 18.37
N ASP A 123 9.00 4.54 19.21
CA ASP A 123 9.89 5.70 19.29
C ASP A 123 10.50 6.02 17.93
N GLY A 124 10.37 7.28 17.52
CA GLY A 124 10.88 7.76 16.24
C GLY A 124 10.18 7.17 15.01
N ALA A 125 8.98 6.58 15.17
CA ALA A 125 8.23 5.90 14.12
C ALA A 125 8.98 4.71 13.49
N LYS A 126 9.81 4.01 14.30
CA LYS A 126 10.65 2.89 13.85
C LYS A 126 10.09 1.57 14.35
N ILE A 127 9.54 0.77 13.45
CA ILE A 127 8.92 -0.50 13.84
C ILE A 127 10.02 -1.51 14.20
N PRO A 128 9.94 -2.16 15.38
CA PRO A 128 10.90 -3.17 15.80
C PRO A 128 11.13 -4.25 14.75
N ASN A 129 12.39 -4.61 14.53
CA ASN A 129 12.80 -5.54 13.48
C ASN A 129 12.06 -6.89 13.51
N HIS A 130 11.82 -7.47 14.69
CA HIS A 130 11.06 -8.72 14.81
C HIS A 130 9.61 -8.62 14.31
N ILE A 131 8.97 -7.44 14.46
CA ILE A 131 7.65 -7.13 13.91
C ILE A 131 7.78 -6.95 12.40
N MET A 132 8.79 -6.21 11.94
CA MET A 132 9.03 -5.99 10.50
C MET A 132 9.28 -7.28 9.73
N LYS A 133 10.09 -8.22 10.24
CA LYS A 133 10.24 -9.55 9.63
C LYS A 133 8.89 -10.25 9.44
N ARG A 134 8.01 -10.15 10.44
CA ARG A 134 6.67 -10.77 10.40
C ARG A 134 5.75 -10.05 9.40
N VAL A 135 5.75 -8.72 9.38
CA VAL A 135 4.97 -7.91 8.43
C VAL A 135 5.44 -8.19 6.99
N THR A 136 6.74 -8.19 6.73
CA THR A 136 7.31 -8.46 5.41
C THR A 136 6.97 -9.87 4.91
N LYS A 137 7.02 -10.90 5.77
CA LYS A 137 6.56 -12.26 5.40
C LYS A 137 5.10 -12.28 4.96
N GLN A 138 4.22 -11.59 5.69
CA GLN A 138 2.80 -11.53 5.37
C GLN A 138 2.54 -10.77 4.06
N LEU A 139 3.27 -9.67 3.84
CA LEU A 139 3.20 -8.90 2.58
C LEU A 139 3.69 -9.70 1.39
N LEU A 140 4.83 -10.39 1.50
CA LEU A 140 5.32 -11.27 0.43
C LEU A 140 4.33 -12.40 0.14
N SER A 141 3.70 -12.98 1.16
CA SER A 141 2.65 -13.99 0.98
C SER A 141 1.41 -13.41 0.27
N ALA A 142 0.97 -12.21 0.65
CA ALA A 142 -0.13 -11.48 0.01
C ALA A 142 0.16 -11.17 -1.47
N LEU A 143 1.39 -10.72 -1.77
CA LEU A 143 1.82 -10.45 -3.14
C LEU A 143 1.91 -11.73 -3.95
N GLU A 144 2.48 -12.79 -3.41
CA GLU A 144 2.55 -14.09 -4.10
C GLU A 144 1.14 -14.63 -4.42
N TYR A 145 0.17 -14.43 -3.52
CA TYR A 145 -1.23 -14.73 -3.79
C TYR A 145 -1.82 -13.92 -4.96
N ALA A 146 -1.67 -12.59 -4.91
CA ALA A 146 -2.22 -11.71 -5.95
C ALA A 146 -1.55 -11.97 -7.30
N HIS A 147 -0.23 -12.15 -7.29
CA HIS A 147 0.60 -12.43 -8.45
C HIS A 147 0.27 -13.79 -9.06
N SER A 148 0.10 -14.84 -8.28
CA SER A 148 -0.36 -16.15 -8.79
C SER A 148 -1.80 -16.10 -9.34
N SER A 149 -2.59 -15.14 -8.87
CA SER A 149 -3.93 -14.82 -9.38
C SER A 149 -3.94 -13.85 -10.57
N GLU A 150 -2.80 -13.54 -11.18
CA GLU A 150 -2.66 -12.60 -12.32
C GLU A 150 -3.09 -11.14 -12.04
N ILE A 151 -3.00 -10.71 -10.78
CA ILE A 151 -3.24 -9.33 -10.34
C ILE A 151 -1.93 -8.68 -9.90
N ILE A 152 -1.76 -7.39 -10.21
CA ILE A 152 -0.68 -6.52 -9.77
C ILE A 152 -1.30 -5.41 -8.93
N HIS A 153 -0.78 -5.11 -7.74
CA HIS A 153 -1.39 -4.12 -6.84
C HIS A 153 -1.13 -2.68 -7.29
N THR A 154 0.10 -2.38 -7.68
CA THR A 154 0.57 -1.10 -8.26
C THR A 154 0.52 0.15 -7.36
N ASP A 155 0.14 0.01 -6.09
CA ASP A 155 -0.02 1.13 -5.13
C ASP A 155 0.32 0.70 -3.70
N ILE A 156 1.40 -0.06 -3.54
CA ILE A 156 1.87 -0.49 -2.21
C ILE A 156 2.53 0.69 -1.50
N LYS A 157 1.99 1.04 -0.34
CA LYS A 157 2.44 2.13 0.55
C LYS A 157 1.89 1.88 1.96
N GLN A 158 2.36 2.66 2.94
CA GLN A 158 1.97 2.48 4.34
C GLN A 158 0.45 2.58 4.56
N ASP A 159 -0.23 3.49 3.85
CA ASP A 159 -1.67 3.75 3.95
C ASP A 159 -2.53 2.55 3.47
N ASN A 160 -1.96 1.69 2.60
CA ASN A 160 -2.65 0.56 2.00
C ASN A 160 -2.32 -0.77 2.69
N ILE A 161 -1.52 -0.75 3.76
CA ILE A 161 -1.23 -1.93 4.56
C ILE A 161 -1.89 -1.73 5.91
N MET A 162 -2.87 -2.57 6.22
CA MET A 162 -3.70 -2.42 7.40
C MET A 162 -3.39 -3.49 8.44
N VAL A 163 -3.34 -3.11 9.71
CA VAL A 163 -3.30 -4.03 10.84
C VAL A 163 -4.70 -4.58 11.09
N LYS A 164 -4.84 -5.90 11.14
CA LYS A 164 -6.14 -6.56 11.42
C LYS A 164 -6.52 -6.38 12.88
N ILE A 165 -7.82 -6.25 13.13
CA ILE A 165 -8.38 -6.30 14.48
C ILE A 165 -8.24 -7.72 15.03
N ARG A 166 -7.68 -7.86 16.23
CA ARG A 166 -7.45 -9.16 16.87
C ARG A 166 -8.71 -9.72 17.53
N ASP A 167 -9.43 -8.85 18.22
CA ASP A 167 -10.69 -9.16 18.90
C ASP A 167 -11.69 -8.04 18.61
N PHE A 168 -12.85 -8.40 18.07
CA PHE A 168 -13.88 -7.43 17.69
C PHE A 168 -14.56 -6.79 18.90
N SER A 169 -14.38 -7.33 20.11
CA SER A 169 -14.88 -6.71 21.35
C SER A 169 -14.30 -5.29 21.57
N ILE A 170 -13.09 -5.01 21.05
CA ILE A 170 -12.48 -3.68 21.17
C ILE A 170 -13.26 -2.61 20.41
N ILE A 171 -14.07 -3.00 19.41
CA ILE A 171 -14.89 -2.08 18.63
C ILE A 171 -16.00 -1.48 19.49
N ASP A 172 -16.60 -2.28 20.38
CA ASP A 172 -17.63 -1.79 21.31
C ASP A 172 -17.05 -0.71 22.23
N GLN A 173 -15.87 -0.98 22.81
CA GLN A 173 -15.15 -0.02 23.66
C GLN A 173 -14.75 1.24 22.88
N TYR A 174 -14.19 1.08 21.68
CA TYR A 174 -13.85 2.21 20.81
C TYR A 174 -15.05 3.09 20.50
N LEU A 175 -16.20 2.48 20.18
CA LEU A 175 -17.43 3.23 19.89
C LEU A 175 -17.90 4.02 21.12
N GLU A 176 -17.88 3.43 22.31
CA GLU A 176 -18.23 4.12 23.55
C GLU A 176 -17.31 5.31 23.84
N ASP A 177 -15.99 5.11 23.74
CA ASP A 177 -15.01 6.17 24.00
C ASP A 177 -15.04 7.27 22.93
N SER A 178 -15.32 6.93 21.67
CA SER A 178 -15.42 7.89 20.56
C SER A 178 -16.55 8.91 20.71
N LEU A 179 -17.59 8.58 21.49
CA LEU A 179 -18.67 9.51 21.84
C LEU A 179 -18.19 10.64 22.75
N CYS A 180 -17.22 10.34 23.62
CA CYS A 180 -16.64 11.28 24.57
C CYS A 180 -15.39 11.98 24.01
N ASN A 181 -14.61 11.30 23.18
CA ASN A 181 -13.38 11.82 22.58
C ASN A 181 -13.27 11.41 21.10
N PRO A 182 -13.52 12.31 20.15
CA PRO A 182 -13.51 11.98 18.72
C PRO A 182 -12.10 11.71 18.17
N ASN A 183 -11.04 11.94 18.94
CA ASN A 183 -9.65 11.75 18.50
C ASN A 183 -9.09 10.37 18.87
N VAL A 184 -9.86 9.51 19.53
CA VAL A 184 -9.42 8.13 19.81
C VAL A 184 -9.34 7.33 18.51
N ASN A 185 -8.35 6.45 18.42
CA ASN A 185 -8.15 5.58 17.26
C ASN A 185 -8.38 4.12 17.66
N LEU A 186 -9.06 3.37 16.80
CA LEU A 186 -9.34 1.95 17.02
C LEU A 186 -8.04 1.12 17.19
N GLY A 187 -6.95 1.52 16.53
CA GLY A 187 -5.62 0.91 16.65
C GLY A 187 -5.07 0.89 18.07
N GLU A 188 -5.36 1.93 18.88
CA GLU A 188 -4.85 2.09 20.25
C GLU A 188 -5.36 0.99 21.19
N TYR A 189 -6.52 0.39 20.87
CA TYR A 189 -7.14 -0.68 21.66
C TYR A 189 -6.71 -2.07 21.20
N ASN A 190 -6.01 -2.18 20.06
CA ASN A 190 -5.75 -3.48 19.43
C ASN A 190 -4.63 -4.27 20.14
N PHE A 191 -3.74 -3.60 20.89
CA PHE A 191 -2.66 -4.25 21.62
C PHE A 191 -2.54 -3.68 23.04
N ASN A 192 -2.62 -4.54 24.06
CA ASN A 192 -2.51 -4.12 25.45
C ASN A 192 -1.06 -4.00 25.92
N ASN A 193 -0.14 -4.72 25.28
CA ASN A 193 1.27 -4.78 25.66
C ASN A 193 2.15 -5.22 24.48
N THR A 194 3.47 -5.05 24.65
CA THR A 194 4.46 -5.36 23.62
C THR A 194 4.54 -6.84 23.25
N SER A 195 4.19 -7.76 24.16
CA SER A 195 4.23 -9.20 23.86
C SER A 195 3.17 -9.61 22.82
N GLU A 196 2.03 -8.92 22.80
CA GLU A 196 0.95 -9.15 21.84
C GLU A 196 1.35 -8.73 20.42
N LEU A 197 2.25 -7.74 20.26
CA LEU A 197 2.73 -7.28 18.95
C LEU A 197 3.39 -8.40 18.13
N SER A 198 3.93 -9.43 18.78
CA SER A 198 4.48 -10.62 18.13
C SER A 198 3.47 -11.41 17.30
N GLN A 199 2.17 -11.22 17.58
CA GLN A 199 1.06 -11.89 16.89
C GLN A 199 0.38 -10.99 15.86
N ILE A 200 1.00 -9.85 15.50
CA ILE A 200 0.46 -8.94 14.48
C ILE A 200 0.05 -9.70 13.22
N SER A 201 -1.13 -9.36 12.72
CA SER A 201 -1.63 -9.79 11.42
C SER A 201 -1.94 -8.55 10.59
N ILE A 202 -1.53 -8.55 9.34
CA ILE A 202 -1.81 -7.47 8.39
C ILE A 202 -2.68 -7.96 7.24
N ALA A 203 -3.27 -7.01 6.53
CA ALA A 203 -3.88 -7.21 5.24
C ALA A 203 -3.41 -6.10 4.28
N LEU A 204 -3.04 -6.49 3.05
CA LEU A 204 -2.86 -5.58 1.93
C LEU A 204 -4.24 -5.18 1.40
N CYS A 205 -4.51 -3.88 1.45
CA CYS A 205 -5.81 -3.25 1.21
C CYS A 205 -5.76 -2.30 0.02
N ASP A 206 -6.94 -1.85 -0.39
CA ASP A 206 -7.16 -0.89 -1.48
C ASP A 206 -6.67 -1.37 -2.86
N TRP A 207 -7.52 -2.15 -3.52
CA TRP A 207 -7.28 -2.68 -4.87
C TRP A 207 -7.80 -1.73 -5.96
N GLY A 208 -8.12 -0.48 -5.62
CA GLY A 208 -8.68 0.51 -6.55
C GLY A 208 -7.74 0.91 -7.69
N SER A 209 -6.42 0.81 -7.47
CA SER A 209 -5.39 1.07 -8.49
C SER A 209 -4.84 -0.21 -9.12
N ALA A 210 -5.26 -1.39 -8.65
CA ALA A 210 -4.72 -2.65 -9.10
C ALA A 210 -4.99 -2.90 -10.59
N SER A 211 -4.21 -3.79 -11.19
CA SER A 211 -4.21 -4.03 -12.63
C SER A 211 -4.05 -5.51 -12.97
N TRP A 212 -4.51 -5.92 -14.15
CA TRP A 212 -4.33 -7.27 -14.65
C TRP A 212 -2.99 -7.42 -15.35
N VAL A 213 -2.29 -8.53 -15.12
CA VAL A 213 -0.99 -8.81 -15.75
C VAL A 213 -1.06 -8.78 -17.28
N LYS A 214 -2.18 -9.23 -17.86
CA LYS A 214 -2.37 -9.31 -19.32
C LYS A 214 -3.06 -8.09 -19.93
N LYS A 215 -3.58 -7.19 -19.10
CA LYS A 215 -4.38 -6.03 -19.55
C LYS A 215 -4.24 -4.90 -18.54
N HIS A 216 -3.28 -4.02 -18.80
CA HIS A 216 -3.07 -2.86 -17.95
C HIS A 216 -4.28 -1.92 -17.99
N LEU A 217 -4.75 -1.51 -16.81
CA LEU A 217 -5.89 -0.59 -16.67
C LEU A 217 -5.47 0.88 -16.76
N THR A 218 -4.25 1.19 -16.36
CA THR A 218 -3.60 2.49 -16.51
C THR A 218 -2.08 2.27 -16.58
N GLU A 219 -1.38 3.10 -17.36
CA GLU A 219 0.09 3.09 -17.39
C GLU A 219 0.71 3.96 -16.30
N MET A 220 -0.07 4.91 -15.76
CA MET A 220 0.40 5.75 -14.66
C MET A 220 0.04 5.15 -13.31
N ILE A 221 0.96 4.36 -12.78
CA ILE A 221 0.83 3.65 -11.51
C ILE A 221 1.84 4.15 -10.46
N GLN A 222 1.68 3.65 -9.24
CA GLN A 222 2.54 3.84 -8.07
C GLN A 222 2.62 5.27 -7.52
N PRO A 223 2.77 5.43 -6.19
CA PRO A 223 3.13 6.70 -5.58
C PRO A 223 4.45 7.23 -6.17
N LYS A 224 4.55 8.54 -6.34
CA LYS A 224 5.69 9.18 -7.03
C LYS A 224 7.05 8.74 -6.50
N LEU A 225 7.19 8.62 -5.18
CA LEU A 225 8.45 8.31 -4.49
C LEU A 225 8.72 6.81 -4.36
N LEU A 226 7.75 5.96 -4.69
CA LEU A 226 7.92 4.51 -4.67
C LEU A 226 7.96 3.94 -6.09
N ARG A 227 7.89 4.79 -7.12
CA ARG A 227 7.72 4.37 -8.51
C ARG A 227 8.95 3.64 -9.05
N ALA A 228 8.70 2.51 -9.70
CA ALA A 228 9.72 1.66 -10.28
C ALA A 228 10.35 2.28 -11.53
N PRO A 229 11.63 1.97 -11.84
CA PRO A 229 12.36 2.55 -12.97
C PRO A 229 11.67 2.27 -14.31
N GLU A 230 11.17 1.05 -14.52
CA GLU A 230 10.42 0.66 -15.72
C GLU A 230 9.15 1.51 -15.92
N VAL A 231 8.49 1.92 -14.84
CA VAL A 231 7.31 2.79 -14.90
C VAL A 231 7.69 4.24 -15.18
N ILE A 232 8.79 4.74 -14.59
CA ILE A 232 9.32 6.08 -14.87
C ILE A 232 9.68 6.22 -16.36
N LEU A 233 10.33 5.20 -16.91
CA LEU A 233 10.78 5.16 -18.31
C LEU A 233 9.67 4.80 -19.30
N GLN A 234 8.48 4.42 -18.80
CA GLN A 234 7.38 3.87 -19.60
C GLN A 234 7.82 2.65 -20.44
N ALA A 235 8.68 1.82 -19.87
CA ALA A 235 9.01 0.50 -20.39
C ALA A 235 7.90 -0.50 -20.03
N PRO A 236 7.84 -1.69 -20.65
CA PRO A 236 6.95 -2.76 -20.21
C PRO A 236 7.17 -3.08 -18.74
N TRP A 237 6.08 -3.15 -17.98
CA TRP A 237 6.10 -3.44 -16.55
C TRP A 237 5.20 -4.64 -16.25
N GLY A 238 5.44 -5.28 -15.09
CA GLY A 238 4.74 -6.48 -14.66
C GLY A 238 4.57 -6.52 -13.14
N LYS A 239 4.48 -7.72 -12.57
CA LYS A 239 4.28 -7.96 -11.13
C LYS A 239 5.45 -7.43 -10.29
N GLU A 240 6.60 -7.30 -10.92
CA GLU A 240 7.87 -6.89 -10.33
C GLU A 240 7.79 -5.46 -9.76
N VAL A 241 6.88 -4.62 -10.27
CA VAL A 241 6.68 -3.25 -9.75
C VAL A 241 6.23 -3.26 -8.29
N ASP A 242 5.47 -4.26 -7.87
CA ASP A 242 5.03 -4.41 -6.48
C ASP A 242 6.20 -4.76 -5.55
N ILE A 243 7.15 -5.55 -6.04
CA ILE A 243 8.38 -5.90 -5.30
C ILE A 243 9.24 -4.66 -5.09
N TRP A 244 9.37 -3.81 -6.12
CA TRP A 244 10.06 -2.52 -6.00
C TRP A 244 9.39 -1.61 -4.97
N ASN A 245 8.05 -1.47 -5.02
CA ASN A 245 7.34 -0.66 -4.03
C ASN A 245 7.60 -1.17 -2.60
N LEU A 246 7.51 -2.48 -2.38
CA LEU A 246 7.77 -3.05 -1.07
C LEU A 246 9.23 -2.81 -0.64
N GLY A 247 10.21 -3.03 -1.52
CA GLY A 247 11.62 -2.79 -1.22
C GLY A 247 11.92 -1.34 -0.84
N ALA A 248 11.33 -0.38 -1.56
CA ALA A 248 11.44 1.04 -1.24
C ALA A 248 10.75 1.42 0.09
N LEU A 249 9.70 0.69 0.46
CA LEU A 249 8.90 0.92 1.67
C LEU A 249 9.54 0.37 2.95
N LEU A 250 10.32 -0.72 2.87
CA LEU A 250 10.86 -1.39 4.06
C LEU A 250 11.76 -0.47 4.92
N PRO A 251 12.71 0.31 4.36
CA PRO A 251 13.50 1.26 5.15
C PRO A 251 12.65 2.35 5.82
N GLU A 252 11.55 2.75 5.19
CA GLU A 252 10.64 3.78 5.73
C GLU A 252 9.94 3.28 6.99
N LEU A 253 9.50 2.02 7.00
CA LEU A 253 8.85 1.41 8.17
C LEU A 253 9.86 1.01 9.27
N LEU A 254 11.06 0.59 8.88
CA LEU A 254 12.06 0.07 9.80
C LEU A 254 12.86 1.18 10.49
N ASP A 255 13.24 2.23 9.76
CA ASP A 255 14.15 3.27 10.25
C ASP A 255 13.67 4.71 10.02
N ALA A 256 12.42 4.88 9.57
CA ALA A 256 11.84 6.17 9.17
C ALA A 256 12.64 6.86 8.05
N VAL A 257 13.29 6.07 7.19
CA VAL A 257 14.09 6.58 6.06
C VAL A 257 13.34 6.37 4.76
N GLN A 258 12.95 7.48 4.13
CA GLN A 258 12.40 7.46 2.78
C GLN A 258 13.53 7.28 1.75
N MET A 259 13.43 6.23 0.94
CA MET A 259 14.50 5.85 0.00
C MET A 259 14.73 6.89 -1.11
N PHE A 260 13.65 7.52 -1.60
CA PHE A 260 13.70 8.47 -2.69
C PHE A 260 12.97 9.76 -2.32
N SER A 261 13.58 10.89 -2.65
CA SER A 261 13.00 12.22 -2.44
C SER A 261 12.60 12.87 -3.76
N GLY A 262 13.32 12.54 -4.83
CA GLY A 262 13.29 13.23 -6.12
C GLY A 262 13.62 14.72 -6.03
N LYS A 263 14.33 15.16 -4.98
CA LYS A 263 14.60 16.57 -4.67
C LYS A 263 16.10 16.82 -4.57
N THR A 264 16.50 18.07 -4.77
CA THR A 264 17.84 18.56 -4.42
C THR A 264 17.73 19.93 -3.75
N ASP A 265 18.78 20.38 -3.08
CA ASP A 265 18.84 21.74 -2.51
C ASP A 265 18.65 22.80 -3.61
N ALA A 266 19.16 22.52 -4.81
CA ALA A 266 19.05 23.40 -5.97
C ALA A 266 17.60 23.54 -6.48
N THR A 267 16.71 22.57 -6.23
CA THR A 267 15.29 22.66 -6.64
C THR A 267 14.39 23.27 -5.57
N GLY A 268 14.97 23.78 -4.46
CA GLY A 268 14.18 24.36 -3.36
C GLY A 268 13.21 23.35 -2.73
N GLY A 269 13.54 22.05 -2.77
CA GLY A 269 12.71 20.98 -2.25
C GLY A 269 11.53 20.57 -3.14
N ILE A 270 11.50 21.01 -4.41
CA ILE A 270 10.51 20.58 -5.40
C ILE A 270 10.94 19.24 -6.02
N TYR A 271 9.99 18.32 -6.18
CA TYR A 271 10.21 17.03 -6.81
C TYR A 271 10.41 17.17 -8.33
N HIS A 272 11.46 16.53 -8.85
CA HIS A 272 11.70 16.36 -10.28
C HIS A 272 12.04 14.91 -10.61
N THR A 273 11.42 14.36 -11.66
CA THR A 273 11.65 12.98 -12.11
C THR A 273 13.13 12.70 -12.41
N LYS A 274 13.85 13.67 -12.99
CA LYS A 274 15.30 13.57 -13.22
C LYS A 274 16.07 13.22 -11.93
N HIS A 275 15.74 13.90 -10.83
CA HIS A 275 16.39 13.67 -9.56
C HIS A 275 16.03 12.32 -8.92
N HIS A 276 14.84 11.79 -9.20
CA HIS A 276 14.50 10.43 -8.78
C HIS A 276 15.31 9.38 -9.55
N ILE A 277 15.49 9.56 -10.87
CA ILE A 277 16.36 8.70 -11.70
C ILE A 277 17.81 8.72 -11.19
N GLU A 278 18.34 9.92 -10.89
CA GLU A 278 19.69 10.05 -10.32
C GLU A 278 19.84 9.38 -8.95
N GLU A 279 18.80 9.36 -8.11
CA GLU A 279 18.82 8.64 -6.82
C GLU A 279 18.87 7.13 -7.03
N ILE A 280 18.08 6.61 -7.99
CA ILE A 280 18.10 5.19 -8.36
C ILE A 280 19.50 4.80 -8.85
N ASP A 281 20.06 5.58 -9.76
CA ASP A 281 21.39 5.34 -10.34
C ASP A 281 22.49 5.36 -9.26
N ALA A 282 22.46 6.36 -8.37
CA ALA A 282 23.45 6.51 -7.31
C ALA A 282 23.42 5.36 -6.28
N LEU A 283 22.25 4.76 -6.03
CA LEU A 283 22.07 3.68 -5.05
C LEU A 283 22.32 2.28 -5.64
N PHE A 284 21.81 2.04 -6.85
CA PHE A 284 21.70 0.70 -7.42
C PHE A 284 22.54 0.51 -8.69
N GLY A 285 23.27 1.54 -9.11
CA GLY A 285 24.13 1.53 -10.28
C GLY A 285 23.43 1.96 -11.57
N PRO A 286 24.16 1.92 -12.71
CA PRO A 286 23.66 2.44 -13.96
C PRO A 286 22.44 1.69 -14.49
N PHE A 287 21.55 2.43 -15.15
CA PHE A 287 20.39 1.85 -15.81
C PHE A 287 20.83 0.89 -16.94
N PRO A 288 20.33 -0.36 -16.97
CA PRO A 288 20.64 -1.30 -18.03
C PRO A 288 20.22 -0.79 -19.41
N VAL A 289 21.09 -0.95 -20.40
CA VAL A 289 20.84 -0.51 -21.79
C VAL A 289 19.57 -1.15 -22.36
N ASP A 290 19.32 -2.42 -22.06
CA ASP A 290 18.11 -3.11 -22.52
C ASP A 290 16.83 -2.47 -21.95
N LEU A 291 16.84 -2.05 -20.68
CA LEU A 291 15.71 -1.34 -20.08
C LEU A 291 15.49 0.04 -20.71
N LEU A 292 16.58 0.77 -21.02
CA LEU A 292 16.50 2.06 -21.69
C LEU A 292 15.99 1.92 -23.14
N ASN A 293 16.37 0.84 -23.83
CA ASN A 293 15.86 0.53 -25.17
C ASN A 293 14.38 0.12 -25.15
N ASP A 294 13.96 -0.61 -24.11
CA ASP A 294 12.56 -1.01 -23.91
C ASP A 294 11.67 0.19 -23.48
N GLY A 295 12.27 1.27 -22.95
CA GLY A 295 11.59 2.49 -22.52
C GLY A 295 11.06 3.37 -23.66
N ASN A 296 10.18 4.32 -23.32
CA ASN A 296 9.69 5.29 -24.29
C ASN A 296 10.83 6.21 -24.75
N PRO A 297 11.19 6.24 -26.06
CA PRO A 297 12.36 6.98 -26.52
C PRO A 297 12.32 8.48 -26.19
N LYS A 298 11.12 9.08 -26.18
CA LYS A 298 10.97 10.50 -25.84
C LYS A 298 11.22 10.77 -24.36
N ILE A 299 10.91 9.82 -23.49
CA ILE A 299 11.16 9.93 -22.04
C ILE A 299 12.63 9.65 -21.76
N VAL A 300 13.20 8.61 -22.37
CA VAL A 300 14.61 8.26 -22.22
C VAL A 300 15.51 9.43 -22.66
N GLN A 301 15.24 10.03 -23.82
CA GLN A 301 16.01 11.18 -24.34
C GLN A 301 15.90 12.45 -23.48
N GLN A 302 14.91 12.55 -22.58
CA GLN A 302 14.83 13.68 -21.63
C GLN A 302 15.85 13.57 -20.49
N PHE A 303 16.34 12.36 -20.20
CA PHE A 303 17.16 12.10 -19.01
C PHE A 303 18.52 11.49 -19.35
N PHE A 304 18.66 10.79 -20.48
CA PHE A 304 19.86 10.05 -20.87
C PHE A 304 20.42 10.53 -22.21
N ASP A 305 21.75 10.58 -22.34
CA ASP A 305 22.46 10.96 -23.55
C ASP A 305 22.55 9.81 -24.57
N GLU A 306 23.25 10.04 -25.68
CA GLU A 306 23.47 9.04 -26.75
C GLU A 306 24.33 7.84 -26.33
N HIS A 307 24.97 7.92 -25.16
CA HIS A 307 25.75 6.85 -24.54
C HIS A 307 25.02 6.23 -23.34
N PHE A 308 23.72 6.51 -23.19
CA PHE A 308 22.88 6.03 -22.09
C PHE A 308 23.38 6.46 -20.69
N GLN A 309 24.10 7.58 -20.61
CA GLN A 309 24.48 8.20 -19.34
C GLN A 309 23.48 9.31 -18.98
N ILE A 310 23.26 9.55 -17.69
CA ILE A 310 22.36 10.61 -17.25
C ILE A 310 22.90 11.97 -17.71
N GLN A 311 22.06 12.76 -18.38
CA GLN A 311 22.40 14.10 -18.86
C GLN A 311 22.51 15.08 -17.69
N ASP A 312 23.58 15.88 -17.67
CA ASP A 312 23.84 16.94 -16.67
C ASP A 312 23.54 16.49 -15.22
N PRO A 313 24.19 15.43 -14.70
CA PRO A 313 23.84 14.85 -13.42
C PRO A 313 24.12 15.84 -12.27
N ALA A 314 23.20 15.95 -11.33
CA ALA A 314 23.44 16.72 -10.12
C ALA A 314 24.59 16.10 -9.30
N GLN A 315 25.43 16.93 -8.68
CA GLN A 315 26.40 16.43 -7.71
C GLN A 315 25.68 15.89 -6.48
N ARG A 316 25.94 14.63 -6.14
CA ARG A 316 25.34 13.94 -5.00
C ARG A 316 26.43 13.31 -4.14
N PRO A 317 26.24 13.25 -2.81
CA PRO A 317 27.10 12.43 -1.97
C PRO A 317 26.96 10.95 -2.38
N PRO A 318 28.00 10.13 -2.19
CA PRO A 318 27.89 8.69 -2.42
C PRO A 318 26.72 8.12 -1.62
N ALA A 319 25.73 7.55 -2.32
CA ALA A 319 24.59 6.91 -1.69
C ALA A 319 24.98 5.47 -1.33
N ARG A 320 24.76 5.09 -0.07
CA ARG A 320 25.10 3.76 0.45
C ARG A 320 23.98 3.29 1.36
N LEU A 321 23.28 2.24 0.95
CA LEU A 321 22.17 1.66 1.73
C LEU A 321 22.61 1.32 3.17
N GLU A 322 23.87 0.92 3.35
CA GLU A 322 24.47 0.60 4.64
C GLU A 322 24.45 1.80 5.60
N THR A 323 24.50 3.04 5.09
CA THR A 323 24.53 4.24 5.93
C THR A 323 23.14 4.67 6.40
N TRP A 324 22.10 4.17 5.73
CA TRP A 324 20.71 4.55 5.98
C TRP A 324 20.05 3.68 7.04
N ILE A 325 20.41 2.39 7.06
CA ILE A 325 19.88 1.44 8.04
C ILE A 325 20.77 1.48 9.29
N GLN A 326 20.31 2.17 10.32
CA GLN A 326 20.99 2.39 11.60
C GLN A 326 20.42 1.51 12.72
N CYS A 327 19.15 1.10 12.62
CA CYS A 327 18.48 0.28 13.63
C CYS A 327 18.89 -1.21 13.63
N LEU A 328 19.65 -1.66 12.64
CA LEU A 328 20.19 -3.02 12.54
C LEU A 328 21.73 -3.00 12.58
N ASP A 329 22.33 -4.10 13.02
CA ASP A 329 23.78 -4.32 13.01
C ASP A 329 24.17 -5.76 12.62
N GLY A 330 25.48 -5.97 12.47
CA GLY A 330 26.08 -7.28 12.19
C GLY A 330 25.43 -8.05 11.04
N ALA A 331 25.30 -9.37 11.23
CA ALA A 331 24.70 -10.27 10.25
C ALA A 331 23.23 -9.94 9.94
N GLU A 332 22.50 -9.36 10.88
CA GLU A 332 21.10 -9.00 10.67
C GLU A 332 20.96 -7.87 9.66
N LYS A 333 21.81 -6.85 9.77
CA LYS A 333 21.89 -5.76 8.78
C LYS A 333 22.33 -6.28 7.41
N GLU A 334 23.37 -7.12 7.36
CA GLU A 334 23.87 -7.70 6.10
C GLU A 334 22.77 -8.49 5.38
N ASN A 335 22.03 -9.32 6.11
CA ASN A 335 20.92 -10.09 5.57
C ASN A 335 19.77 -9.20 5.06
N PHE A 336 19.45 -8.12 5.78
CA PHE A 336 18.41 -7.17 5.35
C PHE A 336 18.82 -6.42 4.07
N LEU A 337 20.07 -5.97 4.00
CA LEU A 337 20.60 -5.30 2.81
C LEU A 337 20.63 -6.24 1.60
N SER A 338 20.98 -7.52 1.80
CA SER A 338 20.91 -8.53 0.74
C SER A 338 19.47 -8.72 0.24
N LEU A 339 18.48 -8.77 1.13
CA LEU A 339 17.07 -8.80 0.73
C LEU A 339 16.70 -7.56 -0.10
N LEU A 340 17.06 -6.35 0.37
CA LEU A 340 16.78 -5.12 -0.35
C LEU A 340 17.42 -5.10 -1.74
N GLN A 341 18.65 -5.58 -1.88
CA GLN A 341 19.33 -5.65 -3.18
C GLN A 341 18.58 -6.55 -4.16
N SER A 342 18.06 -7.71 -3.72
CA SER A 342 17.22 -8.58 -4.56
C SER A 342 15.90 -7.93 -4.98
N MET A 343 15.33 -7.07 -4.14
CA MET A 343 14.06 -6.37 -4.40
C MET A 343 14.23 -5.12 -5.26
N MET A 344 15.38 -4.45 -5.18
CA MET A 344 15.64 -3.15 -5.79
C MET A 344 16.50 -3.25 -7.06
N MET A 345 16.47 -4.40 -7.74
CA MET A 345 17.08 -4.55 -9.07
C MET A 345 16.41 -3.61 -10.08
N ILE A 346 17.22 -2.79 -10.78
CA ILE A 346 16.73 -1.84 -11.79
C ILE A 346 16.09 -2.57 -12.96
N ASP A 347 16.73 -3.65 -13.46
CA ASP A 347 16.11 -4.53 -14.45
C ASP A 347 15.01 -5.36 -13.77
N PRO A 348 13.72 -5.15 -14.11
CA PRO A 348 12.65 -5.95 -13.52
C PRO A 348 12.81 -7.44 -13.79
N LYS A 349 13.44 -7.85 -14.91
CA LYS A 349 13.66 -9.26 -15.26
C LYS A 349 14.60 -9.98 -14.28
N GLN A 350 15.40 -9.23 -13.53
CA GLN A 350 16.34 -9.75 -12.53
C GLN A 350 15.82 -9.60 -11.09
N ARG A 351 14.67 -8.94 -10.90
CA ARG A 351 14.07 -8.74 -9.59
C ARG A 351 13.47 -10.05 -9.10
N GLU A 352 13.78 -10.43 -7.86
CA GLU A 352 13.24 -11.67 -7.31
C GLU A 352 11.73 -11.60 -7.10
N THR A 353 11.06 -12.74 -7.26
CA THR A 353 9.61 -12.84 -7.07
C THR A 353 9.24 -12.86 -5.59
N ALA A 354 7.99 -12.53 -5.28
CA ALA A 354 7.47 -12.59 -3.91
C ALA A 354 7.64 -13.98 -3.28
N GLN A 355 7.56 -15.05 -4.09
CA GLN A 355 7.79 -16.42 -3.65
C GLN A 355 9.25 -16.67 -3.23
N SER A 356 10.21 -16.25 -4.07
CA SER A 356 11.65 -16.43 -3.81
C SER A 356 12.07 -15.70 -2.53
N LEU A 357 11.62 -14.45 -2.39
CA LEU A 357 11.99 -13.57 -1.28
C LEU A 357 11.54 -14.09 0.09
N GLN A 358 10.53 -14.96 0.17
CA GLN A 358 10.11 -15.58 1.44
C GLN A 358 11.22 -16.40 2.10
N GLY A 359 12.18 -16.91 1.33
CA GLY A 359 13.34 -17.65 1.81
C GLY A 359 14.55 -16.79 2.20
N ALA A 360 14.44 -15.46 2.15
CA ALA A 360 15.55 -14.58 2.47
C ALA A 360 16.03 -14.75 3.92
N LEU A 361 17.37 -14.73 4.10
CA LEU A 361 18.01 -14.98 5.40
C LEU A 361 17.52 -14.02 6.50
N TRP A 362 17.25 -12.76 6.16
CA TRP A 362 16.72 -11.80 7.13
C TRP A 362 15.35 -12.23 7.69
N LEU A 363 14.52 -12.88 6.87
CA LEU A 363 13.20 -13.35 7.28
C LEU A 363 13.29 -14.67 8.05
N THR A 364 14.21 -15.57 7.69
CA THR A 364 14.30 -16.91 8.29
C THR A 364 15.19 -16.99 9.51
N GLY A 365 16.12 -16.05 9.68
CA GLY A 365 17.10 -16.00 10.77
C GLY A 365 16.66 -15.25 12.01
#